data_AF-A0A969BBX2-F1
#
_entry.id   AF-A0A969BBX2-F1
#
_cell.length_a   1.000
_cell.length_b   1.000
_cell.length_c   1.000
_cell.angle_alpha   90.00
_cell.angle_beta   90.00
_cell.angle_gamma   90.00
#
_symmetry.space_group_name_H-M   'P 1'
#
loop_
_entity.id
_entity.type
_entity.pdbx_description
1 polymer ?
#
loop_
_entity_poly.entity_id
_entity_poly.type
_entity_poly.pdbx_seq_one_letter_code
_entity_poly.pdbx_strand_id
1 'polypeptide(L)'
;MLKQQSHLILQQYLSKQQNFAPKVDLAGFVPETIVVVPSFNEESTLQAIKSLWQCTLPQCHVAVFVVVNFPERSSASIEETSLKMLKELTHWAKNHNNSHIQLHNIYLSQVPLKKAGVGLARKTGMDEAIYWFAKNRVNGLILSLDADCLVEKNYLSEAFRFFDTHGEAKGASIYFEHPVTGNSYSTDTYVAIAQYELHLRYYVQALRFIGYP
;
A
#
# COMPACT_ATOMS: atom_id res chain seq x y z
N MET A 1 -26.91 -6.02 -11.25
CA MET A 1 -27.20 -4.78 -10.49
C MET A 1 -26.01 -4.30 -9.66
N LEU A 2 -25.47 -5.09 -8.72
CA LEU A 2 -24.35 -4.68 -7.84
C LEU A 2 -23.11 -4.16 -8.58
N LYS A 3 -22.60 -4.87 -9.60
CA LYS A 3 -21.42 -4.43 -10.38
C LYS A 3 -21.59 -3.09 -11.11
N GLN A 4 -22.80 -2.78 -11.59
CA GLN A 4 -23.11 -1.49 -12.25
C GLN A 4 -23.15 -0.33 -11.25
N GLN A 5 -23.66 -0.59 -10.05
CA GLN A 5 -23.75 0.39 -8.98
C GLN A 5 -22.36 0.74 -8.42
N SER A 6 -21.48 -0.26 -8.24
CA SER A 6 -20.09 -0.04 -7.80
C SER A 6 -19.31 0.84 -8.79
N HIS A 7 -19.43 0.58 -10.10
CA HIS A 7 -18.74 1.37 -11.12
C HIS A 7 -19.19 2.84 -11.13
N LEU A 8 -20.49 3.09 -10.95
CA LEU A 8 -21.02 4.46 -10.88
C LEU A 8 -20.45 5.22 -9.67
N ILE A 9 -20.32 4.55 -8.51
CA ILE A 9 -19.75 5.14 -7.30
C ILE A 9 -18.28 5.54 -7.52
N LEU A 10 -17.48 4.68 -8.16
CA LEU A 10 -16.07 5.00 -8.44
C LEU A 10 -15.95 6.18 -9.41
N GLN A 11 -16.80 6.26 -10.44
CA GLN A 11 -16.83 7.40 -11.36
C GLN A 11 -17.22 8.70 -10.66
N GLN A 12 -18.21 8.66 -9.76
CA GLN A 12 -18.60 9.82 -8.95
C GLN A 12 -17.51 10.24 -7.96
N TYR A 13 -16.73 9.30 -7.43
CA TYR A 13 -15.57 9.60 -6.59
C TYR A 13 -14.47 10.29 -7.40
N LEU A 14 -14.11 9.74 -8.56
CA LEU A 14 -13.06 10.27 -9.44
C LEU A 14 -13.41 11.64 -10.00
N SER A 15 -14.68 11.93 -10.30
CA SER A 15 -15.10 13.26 -10.79
C SER A 15 -14.91 14.38 -9.76
N LYS A 16 -14.83 14.04 -8.46
CA LYS A 16 -14.52 14.98 -7.37
C LYS A 16 -13.02 15.22 -7.21
N GLN A 17 -12.16 14.39 -7.80
CA GLN A 17 -10.71 14.52 -7.71
C GLN A 17 -10.23 15.54 -8.75
N GLN A 18 -10.25 16.83 -8.38
CA GLN A 18 -9.70 17.89 -9.20
C GLN A 18 -8.22 17.60 -9.48
N ASN A 19 -7.84 17.58 -10.76
CA ASN A 19 -6.47 17.33 -11.26
C ASN A 19 -5.95 15.89 -11.13
N PHE A 20 -6.81 14.88 -11.01
CA PHE A 20 -6.36 13.50 -11.18
C PHE A 20 -5.91 13.25 -12.63
N ALA A 21 -4.69 12.74 -12.78
CA ALA A 21 -4.15 12.26 -14.04
C ALA A 21 -3.47 10.91 -13.79
N PRO A 22 -3.82 9.86 -14.56
CA PRO A 22 -3.24 8.53 -14.38
C PRO A 22 -1.72 8.57 -14.62
N LYS A 23 -0.99 7.85 -13.77
CA LYS A 23 0.48 7.80 -13.76
C LYS A 23 1.03 6.44 -14.12
N VAL A 24 0.20 5.41 -14.11
CA VAL A 24 0.60 4.02 -14.39
C VAL A 24 -0.12 3.51 -15.63
N ASP A 25 0.66 2.95 -16.56
CA ASP A 25 0.14 2.11 -17.64
C ASP A 25 0.55 0.67 -17.38
N LEU A 26 -0.43 -0.22 -17.24
CA LEU A 26 -0.20 -1.64 -16.99
C LEU A 26 0.06 -2.44 -18.29
N ALA A 27 0.07 -1.79 -19.46
CA ALA A 27 0.46 -2.40 -20.73
C ALA A 27 -0.26 -3.75 -21.04
N GLY A 28 -1.56 -3.82 -20.73
CA GLY A 28 -2.38 -5.02 -20.92
C GLY A 28 -2.38 -6.02 -19.76
N PHE A 29 -1.60 -5.79 -18.70
CA PHE A 29 -1.71 -6.54 -17.45
C PHE A 29 -3.01 -6.16 -16.71
N VAL A 30 -3.77 -7.17 -16.27
CA VAL A 30 -5.11 -7.01 -15.69
C VAL A 30 -5.12 -7.54 -14.26
N PRO A 31 -4.67 -6.76 -13.25
CA PRO A 31 -4.74 -7.15 -11.84
C PRO A 31 -6.17 -7.16 -11.31
N GLU A 32 -6.48 -8.13 -10.47
CA GLU A 32 -7.64 -8.08 -9.57
C GLU A 32 -7.25 -7.62 -8.16
N THR A 33 -5.96 -7.63 -7.82
CA THR A 33 -5.45 -7.09 -6.55
C THR A 33 -4.38 -6.03 -6.82
N ILE A 34 -4.53 -4.86 -6.20
CA ILE A 34 -3.53 -3.79 -6.25
C ILE A 34 -3.05 -3.49 -4.83
N VAL A 35 -1.77 -3.71 -4.57
CA VAL A 35 -1.09 -3.31 -3.32
C VAL A 35 -0.56 -1.90 -3.50
N VAL A 36 -0.95 -0.98 -2.62
CA VAL A 36 -0.47 0.40 -2.58
C VAL A 36 0.52 0.53 -1.43
N VAL A 37 1.73 0.95 -1.76
CA VAL A 37 2.84 1.19 -0.83
C VAL A 37 3.23 2.66 -0.88
N PRO A 38 2.77 3.51 0.05
CA PRO A 38 3.22 4.89 0.15
C PRO A 38 4.64 4.93 0.73
N SER A 39 5.57 5.57 0.03
CA SER A 39 6.96 5.69 0.47
C SER A 39 7.41 7.15 0.51
N PHE A 40 7.65 7.65 1.72
CA PHE A 40 8.24 8.95 2.03
C PHE A 40 9.71 8.77 2.45
N ASN A 41 10.56 8.35 1.51
CA ASN A 41 12.02 8.24 1.69
C ASN A 41 12.47 7.17 2.73
N GLU A 42 11.74 6.07 2.85
CA GLU A 42 12.10 4.94 3.70
C GLU A 42 13.11 4.01 3.00
N GLU A 43 14.26 3.77 3.63
CA GLU A 43 15.28 2.85 3.11
C GLU A 43 14.79 1.38 3.07
N SER A 44 13.79 1.04 3.88
CA SER A 44 13.19 -0.29 3.99
C SER A 44 12.23 -0.64 2.85
N THR A 45 11.85 0.33 2.00
CA THR A 45 10.83 0.13 0.96
C THR A 45 11.10 -1.11 0.10
N LEU A 46 12.35 -1.28 -0.36
CA LEU A 46 12.71 -2.43 -1.19
C LEU A 46 12.57 -3.77 -0.42
N GLN A 47 12.76 -3.78 0.90
CA GLN A 47 12.56 -4.98 1.72
C GLN A 47 11.08 -5.35 1.82
N ALA A 48 10.20 -4.37 2.03
CA ALA A 48 8.75 -4.59 1.99
C ALA A 48 8.32 -5.19 0.63
N ILE A 49 8.82 -4.64 -0.48
CA ILE A 49 8.57 -5.18 -1.82
C ILE A 49 9.11 -6.61 -1.99
N LYS A 50 10.32 -6.89 -1.50
CA LYS A 50 10.85 -8.26 -1.54
C LYS A 50 9.97 -9.25 -0.76
N SER A 51 9.41 -8.85 0.37
CA SER A 51 8.51 -9.70 1.16
C SER A 51 7.20 -10.04 0.40
N LEU A 52 6.67 -9.12 -0.42
CA LEU A 52 5.54 -9.41 -1.31
C LEU A 52 5.88 -10.48 -2.36
N TRP A 53 7.10 -10.47 -2.90
CA TRP A 53 7.57 -11.50 -3.84
C TRP A 53 7.85 -12.86 -3.18
N GLN A 54 7.89 -12.93 -1.85
CA GLN A 54 8.00 -14.18 -1.10
C GLN A 54 6.64 -14.78 -0.73
N CYS A 55 5.55 -14.06 -1.01
CA CYS A 55 4.20 -14.54 -0.72
C CYS A 55 3.77 -15.68 -1.65
N THR A 56 2.93 -16.55 -1.13
CA THR A 56 2.06 -17.40 -1.93
C THR A 56 1.12 -16.50 -2.73
N LEU A 57 1.19 -16.61 -4.06
CA LEU A 57 0.37 -15.80 -4.95
C LEU A 57 -1.09 -16.26 -4.92
N PRO A 58 -2.06 -15.33 -4.94
CA PRO A 58 -3.47 -15.65 -5.06
C PRO A 58 -3.80 -16.19 -6.46
N GLN A 59 -5.03 -16.71 -6.63
CA GLN A 59 -5.57 -17.09 -7.95
C GLN A 59 -6.02 -15.86 -8.77
N CYS A 60 -5.21 -14.82 -8.78
CA CYS A 60 -5.46 -13.58 -9.50
C CYS A 60 -4.13 -12.87 -9.82
N HIS A 61 -4.16 -11.89 -10.71
CA HIS A 61 -3.01 -11.05 -10.98
C HIS A 61 -2.88 -9.97 -9.90
N VAL A 62 -1.64 -9.65 -9.53
CA VAL A 62 -1.32 -8.66 -8.50
C VAL A 62 -0.46 -7.55 -9.10
N ALA A 63 -0.91 -6.30 -8.96
CA ALA A 63 -0.05 -5.14 -9.19
C ALA A 63 0.39 -4.54 -7.85
N VAL A 64 1.62 -4.04 -7.79
CA VAL A 64 2.16 -3.34 -6.62
C VAL A 64 2.52 -1.93 -7.06
N PHE A 65 1.85 -0.93 -6.49
CA PHE A 65 2.06 0.48 -6.74
C PHE A 65 2.87 1.08 -5.60
N VAL A 66 4.13 1.39 -5.88
CA VAL A 66 4.98 2.13 -4.92
C VAL A 66 4.90 3.60 -5.26
N VAL A 67 4.38 4.40 -4.34
CA VAL A 67 4.25 5.85 -4.51
C VAL A 67 5.36 6.54 -3.75
N VAL A 68 6.40 6.92 -4.48
CA VAL A 68 7.55 7.64 -3.92
C VAL A 68 7.24 9.14 -3.94
N ASN A 69 7.14 9.76 -2.77
CA ASN A 69 6.89 11.20 -2.64
C ASN A 69 7.91 11.90 -1.74
N PHE A 70 8.19 13.16 -2.03
CA PHE A 70 9.05 14.02 -1.22
C PHE A 70 8.58 15.50 -1.31
N PRO A 71 8.84 16.33 -0.28
CA PRO A 71 8.34 17.70 -0.25
C PRO A 71 9.05 18.60 -1.26
N GLU A 72 8.35 19.64 -1.71
CA GLU A 72 8.96 20.82 -2.32
C GLU A 72 10.05 21.39 -1.39
N ARG A 73 11.15 21.87 -1.98
CA ARG A 73 12.30 22.44 -1.25
C ARG A 73 12.97 21.44 -0.29
N SER A 74 12.86 20.15 -0.58
CA SER A 74 13.71 19.13 0.03
C SER A 74 15.19 19.47 -0.14
N SER A 75 16.02 19.05 0.81
CA SER A 75 17.47 19.12 0.64
C SER A 75 17.88 18.25 -0.56
N ALA A 76 18.99 18.60 -1.21
CA ALA A 76 19.54 17.82 -2.33
C ALA A 76 19.76 16.33 -1.95
N SER A 77 20.08 16.06 -0.68
CA SER A 77 20.24 14.71 -0.14
C SER A 77 18.95 13.88 -0.13
N ILE A 78 17.80 14.48 0.20
CA ILE A 78 16.49 13.79 0.20
C ILE A 78 16.08 13.47 -1.25
N GLU A 79 16.29 14.40 -2.17
CA GLU A 79 16.00 14.19 -3.58
C GLU A 79 16.89 13.09 -4.18
N GLU A 80 18.20 13.11 -3.88
CA GLU A 80 19.14 12.08 -4.31
C GLU A 80 18.75 10.69 -3.77
N THR A 81 18.36 10.61 -2.50
CA THR A 81 17.92 9.35 -1.87
C THR A 81 16.64 8.81 -2.52
N SER A 82 15.66 9.69 -2.78
CA SER A 82 14.41 9.33 -3.46
C SER A 82 14.65 8.84 -4.89
N LEU A 83 15.53 9.52 -5.63
CA LEU A 83 15.91 9.11 -6.99
C LEU A 83 16.70 7.79 -6.99
N LYS A 84 17.55 7.57 -6.00
CA LYS A 84 18.26 6.29 -5.83
C LYS A 84 17.27 5.15 -5.57
N MET A 85 16.34 5.33 -4.65
CA MET A 85 15.28 4.36 -4.36
C MET A 85 14.43 4.04 -5.61
N LEU A 86 14.04 5.06 -6.38
CA LEU A 86 13.33 4.85 -7.65
C LEU A 86 14.14 4.04 -8.66
N LYS A 87 15.45 4.29 -8.78
CA LYS A 87 16.33 3.50 -9.64
C LYS A 87 16.37 2.05 -9.18
N GLU A 88 16.51 1.80 -7.89
CA GLU A 88 16.53 0.45 -7.31
C GLU A 88 15.21 -0.28 -7.53
N LEU A 89 14.07 0.35 -7.27
CA LEU A 89 12.74 -0.22 -7.51
C LEU A 89 12.51 -0.51 -9.00
N THR A 90 12.93 0.41 -9.87
CA THR A 90 12.80 0.23 -11.32
C THR A 90 13.68 -0.91 -11.83
N HIS A 91 14.89 -1.03 -11.30
CA HIS A 91 15.78 -2.15 -11.61
C HIS A 91 15.20 -3.47 -11.11
N TRP A 92 14.67 -3.49 -9.88
CA TRP A 92 14.00 -4.66 -9.32
C TRP A 92 12.81 -5.11 -10.17
N ALA A 93 11.93 -4.17 -10.56
CA ALA A 93 10.77 -4.43 -11.42
C ALA A 93 11.18 -5.09 -12.74
N LYS A 94 12.23 -4.56 -13.41
CA LYS A 94 12.73 -5.12 -14.67
C LYS A 94 13.17 -6.58 -14.57
N ASN A 95 13.71 -6.98 -13.42
CA ASN A 95 14.25 -8.33 -13.22
C ASN A 95 13.25 -9.33 -12.64
N HIS A 96 12.19 -8.86 -11.97
CA HIS A 96 11.29 -9.73 -11.18
C HIS A 96 9.81 -9.64 -11.54
N ASN A 97 9.40 -8.64 -12.34
CA ASN A 97 8.05 -8.60 -12.88
C ASN A 97 7.81 -9.83 -13.76
N ASN A 98 6.65 -10.43 -13.63
CA ASN A 98 6.26 -11.60 -14.40
C ASN A 98 4.77 -11.54 -14.75
N SER A 99 4.21 -12.65 -15.25
CA SER A 99 2.81 -12.72 -15.66
C SER A 99 1.81 -12.71 -14.51
N HIS A 100 2.24 -12.88 -13.26
CA HIS A 100 1.35 -12.97 -12.09
C HIS A 100 1.46 -11.77 -11.15
N ILE A 101 2.65 -11.20 -10.99
CA ILE A 101 2.89 -10.04 -10.13
C ILE A 101 3.78 -9.00 -10.82
N GLN A 102 3.40 -7.73 -10.74
CA GLN A 102 4.14 -6.62 -11.34
C GLN A 102 4.27 -5.41 -10.40
N LEU A 103 5.49 -4.91 -10.27
CA LEU A 103 5.83 -3.66 -9.60
C LEU A 103 5.75 -2.48 -10.56
N HIS A 104 5.05 -1.43 -10.14
CA HIS A 104 4.91 -0.15 -10.85
C HIS A 104 5.22 1.00 -9.89
N ASN A 105 6.12 1.88 -10.30
CA ASN A 105 6.57 3.00 -9.46
C ASN A 105 5.88 4.29 -9.90
N ILE A 106 5.28 5.00 -8.95
CA ILE A 106 4.66 6.30 -9.14
C ILE A 106 5.56 7.35 -8.49
N TYR A 107 6.06 8.28 -9.29
CA TYR A 107 6.86 9.38 -8.79
C TYR A 107 6.02 10.63 -8.57
N LEU A 108 5.98 11.11 -7.32
CA LEU A 108 5.36 12.36 -6.93
C LEU A 108 6.42 13.37 -6.51
N SER A 109 6.87 14.17 -7.47
CA SER A 109 7.76 15.29 -7.21
C SER A 109 6.99 16.55 -6.84
N GLN A 110 7.69 17.47 -6.16
CA GLN A 110 7.19 18.82 -5.86
C GLN A 110 5.83 18.80 -5.14
N VAL A 111 5.73 17.98 -4.10
CA VAL A 111 4.53 17.99 -3.25
C VAL A 111 4.61 19.18 -2.28
N PRO A 112 3.59 20.04 -2.19
CA PRO A 112 3.59 21.14 -1.24
C PRO A 112 3.91 20.62 0.17
N LEU A 113 4.84 21.27 0.89
CA LEU A 113 5.39 20.77 2.17
C LEU A 113 4.30 20.33 3.17
N LYS A 114 3.19 21.08 3.26
CA LYS A 114 2.04 20.78 4.14
C LYS A 114 1.29 19.48 3.78
N LYS A 115 1.50 18.95 2.58
CA LYS A 115 0.87 17.74 2.02
C LYS A 115 1.87 16.62 1.75
N ALA A 116 3.15 16.81 2.09
CA ALA A 116 4.20 15.87 1.73
C ALA A 116 4.21 14.59 2.56
N GLY A 117 3.39 14.46 3.61
CA GLY A 117 3.31 13.21 4.36
C GLY A 117 2.80 12.01 3.55
N VAL A 118 2.99 10.82 4.11
CA VAL A 118 2.55 9.53 3.54
C VAL A 118 1.07 9.48 3.15
N GLY A 119 0.23 10.32 3.75
CA GLY A 119 -1.19 10.42 3.43
C GLY A 119 -1.47 10.80 1.97
N LEU A 120 -0.68 11.71 1.38
CA LEU A 120 -0.87 12.05 -0.03
C LEU A 120 -0.40 10.92 -0.94
N ALA A 121 0.75 10.31 -0.66
CA ALA A 121 1.25 9.16 -1.41
C ALA A 121 0.21 8.02 -1.41
N ARG A 122 -0.35 7.71 -0.23
CA ARG A 122 -1.38 6.68 -0.08
C ARG A 122 -2.62 7.02 -0.89
N LYS A 123 -3.11 8.27 -0.77
CA LYS A 123 -4.26 8.75 -1.56
C LYS A 123 -3.99 8.63 -3.06
N THR A 124 -2.82 9.06 -3.54
CA THR A 124 -2.49 8.96 -4.96
C THR A 124 -2.47 7.51 -5.45
N GLY A 125 -1.82 6.60 -4.72
CA GLY A 125 -1.79 5.20 -5.12
C GLY A 125 -3.17 4.56 -5.13
N MET A 126 -4.01 4.89 -4.14
CA MET A 126 -5.40 4.42 -4.09
C MET A 126 -6.25 5.04 -5.21
N ASP A 127 -6.10 6.32 -5.51
CA ASP A 127 -6.79 6.98 -6.62
C ASP A 127 -6.39 6.34 -7.96
N GLU A 128 -5.12 6.00 -8.14
CA GLU A 128 -4.62 5.28 -9.32
C GLU A 128 -5.26 3.89 -9.46
N ALA A 129 -5.31 3.13 -8.35
CA ALA A 129 -5.96 1.83 -8.32
C ALA A 129 -7.46 1.91 -8.63
N ILE A 130 -8.17 2.87 -8.01
CA ILE A 130 -9.59 3.12 -8.25
C ILE A 130 -9.84 3.52 -9.71
N TYR A 131 -9.03 4.42 -10.26
CA TYR A 131 -9.11 4.80 -11.67
C TYR A 131 -8.94 3.59 -12.59
N TRP A 132 -7.92 2.77 -12.34
CA TRP A 132 -7.67 1.58 -13.15
C TRP A 132 -8.83 0.58 -13.08
N PHE A 133 -9.34 0.28 -11.88
CA PHE A 133 -10.49 -0.60 -11.69
C PHE A 133 -11.76 -0.07 -12.36
N ALA A 134 -12.04 1.23 -12.23
CA ALA A 134 -13.19 1.87 -12.86
C ALA A 134 -13.09 1.81 -14.39
N LYS A 135 -11.95 2.21 -14.97
CA LYS A 135 -11.72 2.21 -16.42
C LYS A 135 -11.88 0.82 -17.03
N ASN A 136 -11.38 -0.21 -16.37
CA ASN A 136 -11.39 -1.59 -16.87
C ASN A 136 -12.58 -2.42 -16.39
N ARG A 137 -13.49 -1.84 -15.59
CA ARG A 137 -14.67 -2.51 -15.00
C ARG A 137 -14.32 -3.75 -14.18
N VAL A 138 -13.18 -3.70 -13.48
CA VAL A 138 -12.72 -4.76 -12.58
C VAL A 138 -13.20 -4.45 -11.17
N ASN A 139 -13.81 -5.43 -10.50
CA ASN A 139 -14.17 -5.33 -9.09
C ASN A 139 -13.04 -5.94 -8.25
N GLY A 140 -11.96 -5.18 -8.08
CA GLY A 140 -10.73 -5.66 -7.46
C GLY A 140 -10.54 -5.21 -6.01
N LEU A 141 -9.48 -5.76 -5.41
CA LEU A 141 -9.04 -5.52 -4.04
C LEU A 141 -7.91 -4.49 -4.03
N ILE A 142 -8.01 -3.50 -3.14
CA ILE A 142 -6.91 -2.58 -2.83
C ILE A 142 -6.35 -2.95 -1.46
N LEU A 143 -5.06 -3.27 -1.39
CA LEU A 143 -4.33 -3.50 -0.14
C LEU A 143 -3.45 -2.28 0.16
N SER A 144 -3.53 -1.74 1.37
CA SER A 144 -2.63 -0.67 1.82
C SER A 144 -1.55 -1.28 2.70
N LEU A 145 -0.30 -1.20 2.27
CA LEU A 145 0.86 -1.72 3.00
C LEU A 145 1.85 -0.58 3.23
N ASP A 146 2.33 -0.41 4.46
CA ASP A 146 3.33 0.61 4.76
C ASP A 146 4.74 0.19 4.26
N ALA A 147 5.57 1.16 3.87
CA ALA A 147 6.87 0.92 3.23
C ALA A 147 7.95 0.33 4.15
N ASP A 148 7.72 0.31 5.46
CA ASP A 148 8.56 -0.27 6.50
C ASP A 148 8.00 -1.57 7.08
N CYS A 149 6.94 -2.10 6.48
CA CYS A 149 6.28 -3.32 6.92
C CYS A 149 6.69 -4.54 6.07
N LEU A 150 7.07 -5.62 6.73
CA LEU A 150 7.24 -6.94 6.11
C LEU A 150 5.93 -7.72 6.21
N VAL A 151 5.63 -8.52 5.18
CA VAL A 151 4.43 -9.34 5.16
C VAL A 151 4.74 -10.83 5.34
N GLU A 152 3.81 -11.54 5.97
CA GLU A 152 3.84 -13.00 6.06
C GLU A 152 3.60 -13.66 4.71
N LYS A 153 4.10 -14.89 4.53
CA LYS A 153 4.04 -15.60 3.23
C LYS A 153 2.62 -15.80 2.71
N ASN A 154 1.63 -15.85 3.58
CA ASN A 154 0.23 -16.04 3.19
C ASN A 154 -0.53 -14.73 2.98
N TYR A 155 0.11 -13.57 3.12
CA TYR A 155 -0.54 -12.25 3.11
C TYR A 155 -1.41 -12.02 1.87
N LEU A 156 -0.85 -12.20 0.66
CA LEU A 156 -1.59 -11.95 -0.59
C LEU A 156 -2.68 -12.99 -0.83
N SER A 157 -2.39 -14.28 -0.63
CA SER A 157 -3.35 -15.36 -0.86
C SER A 157 -4.54 -15.28 0.10
N GLU A 158 -4.29 -15.00 1.38
CA GLU A 158 -5.35 -14.93 2.39
C GLU A 158 -6.18 -13.65 2.28
N ALA A 159 -5.56 -12.52 1.94
CA ALA A 159 -6.30 -11.29 1.67
C ALA A 159 -7.29 -11.49 0.52
N PHE A 160 -6.83 -12.09 -0.59
CA PHE A 160 -7.72 -12.40 -1.72
C PHE A 160 -8.82 -13.40 -1.31
N ARG A 161 -8.45 -14.52 -0.66
CA ARG A 161 -9.38 -15.56 -0.21
C ARG A 161 -10.45 -15.01 0.73
N PHE A 162 -10.11 -14.08 1.61
CA PHE A 162 -11.06 -13.46 2.53
C PHE A 162 -12.18 -12.74 1.78
N PHE A 163 -11.86 -11.89 0.81
CA PHE A 163 -12.87 -11.14 0.05
C PHE A 163 -13.61 -12.01 -0.98
N ASP A 164 -12.98 -13.06 -1.49
CA ASP A 164 -13.66 -14.05 -2.33
C ASP A 164 -14.72 -14.83 -1.53
N THR A 165 -14.39 -15.22 -0.29
CA THR A 165 -15.32 -15.94 0.61
C THR A 165 -16.34 -15.03 1.29
N HIS A 166 -16.03 -13.75 1.48
CA HIS A 166 -16.87 -12.76 2.17
C HIS A 166 -17.20 -11.58 1.26
N GLY A 167 -17.80 -11.84 0.09
CA GLY A 167 -18.04 -10.83 -0.96
C GLY A 167 -18.88 -9.60 -0.55
N GLU A 168 -19.54 -9.63 0.61
CA GLU A 168 -20.23 -8.47 1.18
C GLU A 168 -19.29 -7.49 1.90
N ALA A 169 -18.16 -7.97 2.42
CA ALA A 169 -17.18 -7.16 3.14
C ALA A 169 -16.67 -6.01 2.26
N LYS A 170 -16.68 -4.79 2.81
CA LYS A 170 -16.22 -3.58 2.11
C LYS A 170 -14.83 -3.11 2.52
N GLY A 171 -14.29 -3.72 3.57
CA GLY A 171 -12.96 -3.45 4.09
C GLY A 171 -12.63 -4.42 5.21
N ALA A 172 -11.35 -4.56 5.50
CA ALA A 172 -10.83 -5.34 6.61
C ALA A 172 -9.54 -4.69 7.11
N SER A 173 -9.25 -4.86 8.39
CA SER A 173 -7.94 -4.57 8.95
C SER A 173 -7.14 -5.88 9.00
N ILE A 174 -5.89 -5.82 8.57
CA ILE A 174 -4.97 -6.96 8.67
C ILE A 174 -4.24 -6.84 10.00
N TYR A 175 -4.09 -7.97 10.70
CA TYR A 175 -3.33 -8.02 11.94
C TYR A 175 -1.89 -7.59 11.69
N PHE A 176 -1.35 -6.77 12.58
CA PHE A 176 0.04 -6.34 12.58
C PHE A 176 0.55 -6.26 14.03
N GLU A 177 1.86 -6.31 14.18
CA GLU A 177 2.53 -6.07 15.46
C GLU A 177 3.95 -5.55 15.22
N HIS A 178 4.44 -4.74 16.14
CA HIS A 178 5.82 -4.27 16.10
C HIS A 178 6.77 -5.27 16.78
N PRO A 179 8.00 -5.46 16.27
CA PRO A 179 9.00 -6.27 16.96
C PRO A 179 9.32 -5.71 18.35
N VAL A 180 9.04 -6.48 19.39
CA VAL A 180 9.31 -6.12 20.81
C VAL A 180 10.71 -6.54 21.27
N THR A 181 11.49 -7.17 20.40
CA THR A 181 12.88 -7.57 20.63
C THR A 181 13.66 -7.51 19.32
N GLY A 182 14.97 -7.31 19.39
CA GLY A 182 15.87 -7.39 18.24
C GLY A 182 17.19 -6.68 18.49
N ASN A 183 17.95 -6.46 17.43
CA ASN A 183 19.28 -5.86 17.48
C ASN A 183 19.37 -4.51 16.75
N SER A 184 18.26 -4.02 16.22
CA SER A 184 18.21 -2.79 15.42
C SER A 184 18.12 -1.52 16.29
N TYR A 185 17.64 -1.66 17.53
CA TYR A 185 17.41 -0.55 18.44
C TYR A 185 17.91 -0.86 19.86
N SER A 186 17.91 0.15 20.72
CA SER A 186 18.25 -0.01 22.13
C SER A 186 17.20 -0.84 22.88
N THR A 187 17.59 -1.45 24.00
CA THR A 187 16.65 -2.16 24.89
C THR A 187 15.50 -1.25 25.33
N ASP A 188 15.78 0.02 25.65
CA ASP A 188 14.75 0.99 26.05
C ASP A 188 13.74 1.26 24.94
N THR A 189 14.19 1.29 23.68
CA THR A 189 13.30 1.41 22.51
C THR A 189 12.36 0.20 22.42
N TYR A 190 12.89 -1.01 22.59
CA TYR A 190 12.06 -2.23 22.56
C TYR A 190 11.06 -2.29 23.71
N VAL A 191 11.44 -1.84 24.91
CA VAL A 191 10.52 -1.70 26.05
C VAL A 191 9.41 -0.69 25.74
N ALA A 192 9.75 0.46 25.15
CA ALA A 192 8.76 1.46 24.74
C ALA A 192 7.80 0.91 23.66
N ILE A 193 8.30 0.15 22.68
CA ILE A 193 7.48 -0.54 21.68
C ILE A 193 6.53 -1.52 22.36
N ALA A 194 7.01 -2.33 23.30
CA ALA A 194 6.17 -3.28 24.02
C ALA A 194 5.05 -2.58 24.83
N GLN A 195 5.36 -1.45 25.48
CA GLN A 195 4.37 -0.63 26.17
C GLN A 195 3.32 -0.06 25.22
N TYR A 196 3.75 0.39 24.03
CA TYR A 196 2.84 0.89 23.00
C TYR A 196 1.93 -0.22 22.46
N GLU A 197 2.45 -1.41 22.16
CA GLU A 197 1.67 -2.59 21.77
C GLU A 197 0.64 -2.99 22.83
N LEU A 198 1.05 -3.00 24.11
CA LEU A 198 0.14 -3.27 25.23
C LEU A 198 -0.97 -2.22 25.31
N HIS A 199 -0.65 -0.94 25.12
CA HIS A 199 -1.64 0.13 25.09
C HIS A 199 -2.66 -0.08 23.96
N LEU A 200 -2.21 -0.36 22.73
CA LEU A 200 -3.10 -0.61 21.60
C LEU A 200 -4.03 -1.81 21.85
N ARG A 201 -3.49 -2.91 22.37
CA ARG A 201 -4.26 -4.12 22.68
C ARG A 201 -5.27 -3.88 23.79
N TYR A 202 -4.86 -3.18 24.85
CA TYR A 202 -5.75 -2.76 25.93
C TYR A 202 -6.87 -1.87 25.40
N TYR A 203 -6.55 -0.88 24.57
CA TYR A 203 -7.53 0.05 23.99
C TYR A 203 -8.59 -0.70 23.18
N VAL A 204 -8.18 -1.62 22.29
CA VAL A 204 -9.11 -2.45 21.52
C VAL A 204 -9.99 -3.32 22.43
N GLN A 205 -9.43 -3.92 23.49
CA GLN A 205 -10.22 -4.70 24.43
C GLN A 205 -11.20 -3.85 25.24
N ALA A 206 -10.82 -2.63 25.62
CA ALA A 206 -11.70 -1.69 26.29
C ALA A 206 -12.89 -1.29 25.39
N LEU A 207 -12.62 -1.00 24.10
CA LEU A 207 -13.68 -0.72 23.12
C LEU A 207 -14.65 -1.90 22.98
N ARG A 208 -14.14 -3.13 22.90
CA ARG A 208 -14.97 -4.34 22.86
C ARG A 208 -15.80 -4.53 24.13
N PHE A 209 -15.19 -4.32 25.29
CA PHE A 209 -15.85 -4.47 26.58
C PHE A 209 -17.05 -3.53 26.75
N ILE A 210 -16.94 -2.29 26.27
CA ILE A 210 -18.05 -1.32 26.32
C ILE A 210 -19.04 -1.47 25.15
N GLY A 211 -18.84 -2.43 24.25
CA GLY A 211 -19.68 -2.62 23.06
C GLY A 211 -19.57 -1.47 22.05
N TYR A 212 -18.40 -0.83 21.95
CA TYR A 212 -18.17 0.18 20.92
C TYR A 212 -18.27 -0.46 19.52
N PRO A 213 -19.06 0.12 18.60
CA PRO A 213 -19.38 -0.47 17.30
C PRO A 213 -18.20 -0.53 16.32
#